data_AF-A0AAW7YXI2-F1
#
_entry.id   AF-A0AAW7YXI2-F1
#
_cell.length_a   1.000
_cell.length_b   1.000
_cell.length_c   1.000
_cell.angle_alpha   90.00
_cell.angle_beta   90.00
_cell.angle_gamma   90.00
#
_symmetry.space_group_name_H-M   'P 1'
#
loop_
_entity.id
_entity.type
_entity.pdbx_description
1 polymer ?
#
loop_
_entity_poly.entity_id
_entity_poly.type
_entity_poly.pdbx_seq_one_letter_code
_entity_poly.pdbx_strand_id
1 'polypeptide(L)'
;EEERYKINDHIVQTIIMLEKLPFPDHLRLVPEIAGGHHEKMDGSGYPKRLTKEQMPATARMMAIADIFEALTAVDRPYKKGKN
;
A
#
# COMPACT_ATOMS: atom_id res chain seq x y z
N GLU A 1 5.44 0.73 20.55
CA GLU A 1 6.16 0.19 19.36
C GLU A 1 5.43 -1.02 18.77
N GLU A 2 4.99 -1.94 19.64
CA GLU A 2 4.22 -3.14 19.28
C GLU A 2 2.89 -2.87 18.54
N GLU A 3 2.14 -1.83 18.91
CA GLU A 3 0.87 -1.50 18.23
C GLU A 3 1.06 -1.03 16.79
N ARG A 4 2.10 -0.21 16.53
CA ARG A 4 2.43 0.24 15.17
C ARG A 4 2.93 -0.92 14.32
N TYR A 5 3.64 -1.86 14.92
CA TYR A 5 4.01 -3.11 14.25
C TYR A 5 2.77 -3.91 13.86
N LYS A 6 1.80 -4.10 14.77
CA LYS A 6 0.55 -4.80 14.49
C LYS A 6 -0.27 -4.14 13.38
N ILE A 7 -0.29 -2.81 13.32
CA ILE A 7 -0.92 -2.08 12.21
C ILE A 7 -0.18 -2.34 10.91
N ASN A 8 1.15 -2.26 10.89
CA ASN A 8 1.94 -2.44 9.66
C ASN A 8 1.98 -3.91 9.18
N ASP A 9 1.73 -4.88 10.06
CA ASP A 9 1.77 -6.31 9.75
C ASP A 9 0.83 -6.70 8.61
N HIS A 10 -0.30 -6.00 8.43
CA HIS A 10 -1.24 -6.31 7.36
C HIS A 10 -0.61 -6.28 5.95
N ILE A 11 0.39 -5.43 5.73
CA ILE A 11 1.12 -5.37 4.46
C ILE A 11 2.03 -6.58 4.29
N VAL A 12 2.71 -6.98 5.35
CA VAL A 12 3.54 -8.19 5.33
C VAL A 12 2.68 -9.41 5.06
N GLN A 13 1.51 -9.52 5.71
CA GLN A 13 0.57 -10.60 5.47
C GLN A 13 0.02 -10.58 4.04
N THR A 14 -0.29 -9.38 3.50
CA THR A 14 -0.75 -9.22 2.11
C THR A 14 0.28 -9.77 1.12
N ILE A 15 1.55 -9.43 1.29
CA ILE A 15 2.63 -9.94 0.43
C ILE A 15 2.71 -11.48 0.53
N ILE A 16 2.76 -12.02 1.75
CA ILE A 16 2.87 -13.47 1.98
C ILE A 16 1.70 -14.24 1.35
N MET A 17 0.48 -13.70 1.45
CA MET A 17 -0.71 -14.34 0.88
C MET A 17 -0.70 -14.27 -0.65
N LEU A 18 -0.42 -13.11 -1.22
CA LEU A 18 -0.48 -12.90 -2.67
C LEU A 18 0.66 -13.60 -3.42
N GLU A 19 1.87 -13.65 -2.85
CA GLU A 19 3.02 -14.37 -3.45
C GLU A 19 2.77 -15.88 -3.60
N LYS A 20 1.81 -16.45 -2.84
CA LYS A 20 1.45 -17.86 -2.92
C LYS A 20 0.40 -18.18 -4.00
N LEU A 21 -0.21 -17.17 -4.61
CA LEU A 21 -1.26 -17.37 -5.60
C LEU A 21 -0.65 -17.59 -7.00
N PRO A 22 -1.22 -18.50 -7.81
CA PRO A 22 -0.75 -18.75 -9.16
C PRO A 22 -1.27 -17.68 -10.13
N PHE A 23 -0.73 -16.47 -10.05
CA PHE A 23 -1.11 -15.39 -10.94
C PHE A 23 -0.71 -15.71 -12.39
N PRO A 24 -1.58 -15.44 -13.39
CA PRO A 24 -1.17 -15.42 -14.78
C PRO A 24 -0.18 -14.27 -15.03
N ASP A 25 0.61 -14.36 -16.10
CA ASP A 25 1.70 -13.41 -16.38
C ASP A 25 1.29 -11.94 -16.33
N HIS A 26 0.10 -11.60 -16.79
CA HIS A 26 -0.40 -10.23 -16.81
C HIS A 26 -0.76 -9.70 -15.41
N LEU A 27 -0.87 -10.56 -14.40
CA LEU A 27 -1.12 -10.21 -12.99
C LEU A 27 0.06 -10.48 -12.08
N ARG A 28 1.24 -10.86 -12.60
CA ARG A 28 2.41 -11.21 -11.78
C ARG A 28 2.85 -10.09 -10.81
N LEU A 29 2.52 -8.83 -11.12
CA LEU A 29 2.89 -7.67 -10.32
C LEU A 29 1.90 -7.37 -9.18
N VAL A 30 0.79 -8.09 -9.07
CA VAL A 30 -0.22 -7.87 -8.03
C VAL A 30 0.37 -7.87 -6.61
N PRO A 31 1.25 -8.83 -6.21
CA PRO A 31 1.86 -8.82 -4.88
C PRO A 31 2.72 -7.57 -4.62
N GLU A 32 3.43 -7.09 -5.64
CA GLU A 32 4.30 -5.91 -5.52
C GLU A 32 3.49 -4.61 -5.46
N ILE A 33 2.45 -4.51 -6.27
CA ILE A 33 1.55 -3.34 -6.28
C ILE A 33 0.79 -3.24 -4.96
N ALA A 34 0.18 -4.34 -4.51
CA ALA A 34 -0.57 -4.39 -3.25
C ALA A 34 0.34 -4.29 -2.03
N GLY A 35 1.50 -4.94 -2.02
CA GLY A 35 2.46 -4.84 -0.91
C GLY A 35 3.22 -3.52 -0.84
N GLY A 36 3.28 -2.79 -1.96
CA GLY A 36 4.07 -1.56 -2.09
C GLY A 36 3.30 -0.27 -1.82
N HIS A 37 1.99 -0.29 -1.53
CA HIS A 37 1.21 0.94 -1.42
C HIS A 37 1.51 1.79 -0.17
N HIS A 38 2.21 1.24 0.83
CA HIS A 38 2.77 1.99 1.97
C HIS A 38 4.24 2.40 1.80
N GLU A 39 4.87 2.04 0.67
CA GLU A 39 6.18 2.55 0.32
C GLU A 39 6.10 4.04 0.01
N LYS A 40 7.17 4.76 0.34
CA LYS A 40 7.30 6.19 0.06
C LYS A 40 8.45 6.40 -0.89
N MET A 41 8.28 7.30 -1.85
CA MET A 41 9.26 7.56 -2.90
C MET A 41 10.65 7.99 -2.36
N ASP A 42 10.74 8.46 -1.12
CA ASP A 42 11.97 8.83 -0.43
C ASP A 42 12.63 7.68 0.36
N GLY A 43 12.07 6.46 0.33
CA GLY A 43 12.56 5.29 1.05
C GLY A 43 12.17 5.22 2.53
N SER A 44 11.41 6.20 3.05
CA SER A 44 10.96 6.20 4.46
C SER A 44 9.72 5.32 4.73
N GLY A 45 9.22 4.64 3.69
CA GLY A 45 8.06 3.76 3.74
C GLY A 45 8.36 2.38 4.33
N TYR A 46 7.42 1.46 4.13
CA TYR A 46 7.53 0.08 4.58
C TYR A 46 6.73 -0.83 3.62
N PRO A 47 7.01 -2.14 3.56
CA PRO A 47 7.93 -2.91 4.42
C PRO A 47 9.38 -3.00 3.89
N LYS A 48 9.61 -2.79 2.60
CA LYS A 48 10.90 -2.99 1.91
C LYS A 48 11.75 -1.72 1.84
N ARG A 49 11.18 -0.54 2.14
CA ARG A 49 11.86 0.77 2.11
C ARG A 49 12.39 1.11 0.71
N LEU A 50 11.53 0.95 -0.27
CA LEU A 50 11.87 1.16 -1.68
C LEU A 50 11.96 2.65 -2.00
N THR A 51 12.94 3.05 -2.81
CA THR A 51 12.98 4.39 -3.41
C THR A 51 12.11 4.44 -4.66
N LYS A 52 11.80 5.65 -5.14
CA LYS A 52 11.02 5.89 -6.35
C LYS A 52 11.44 5.03 -7.55
N GLU A 53 12.74 4.84 -7.76
CA GLU A 53 13.33 4.12 -8.90
C GLU A 53 13.13 2.60 -8.78
N GLN A 54 12.97 2.10 -7.56
CA GLN A 54 12.72 0.69 -7.27
C GLN A 54 11.24 0.33 -7.32
N MET A 55 10.35 1.33 -7.37
CA MET A 55 8.90 1.13 -7.40
C MET A 55 8.34 1.12 -8.83
N PRO A 56 7.52 0.13 -9.20
CA PRO A 56 6.73 0.18 -10.44
C PRO A 56 5.83 1.43 -10.46
N ALA A 57 5.59 1.97 -11.65
CA ALA A 57 4.72 3.14 -11.80
C ALA A 57 3.30 2.87 -11.25
N THR A 58 2.79 1.66 -11.41
CA THR A 58 1.49 1.19 -10.88
C THR A 58 1.44 1.18 -9.36
N ALA A 59 2.52 0.78 -8.67
CA ALA A 59 2.59 0.84 -7.21
C ALA A 59 2.54 2.29 -6.71
N ARG A 60 3.24 3.21 -7.37
CA ARG A 60 3.18 4.65 -7.04
C ARG A 60 1.78 5.24 -7.28
N MET A 61 1.12 4.83 -8.36
CA MET A 61 -0.27 5.23 -8.64
C MET A 61 -1.24 4.70 -7.58
N MET A 62 -1.06 3.46 -7.11
CA MET A 62 -1.89 2.87 -6.07
C MET A 62 -1.76 3.62 -4.74
N ALA A 63 -0.53 3.96 -4.32
CA ALA A 63 -0.32 4.76 -3.11
C ALA A 63 -1.04 6.12 -3.16
N ILE A 64 -1.07 6.78 -4.33
CA ILE A 64 -1.81 8.03 -4.53
C ILE A 64 -3.31 7.79 -4.41
N ALA A 65 -3.83 6.74 -5.04
CA ALA A 65 -5.26 6.40 -5.01
C ALA A 65 -5.74 6.11 -3.58
N ASP A 66 -5.00 5.31 -2.82
CA ASP A 66 -5.32 4.97 -1.42
C ASP A 66 -5.35 6.22 -0.52
N ILE A 67 -4.33 7.10 -0.63
CA ILE A 67 -4.30 8.36 0.12
C ILE A 67 -5.46 9.27 -0.28
N PHE A 68 -5.76 9.38 -1.57
CA PHE A 68 -6.87 10.19 -2.06
C PHE A 68 -8.19 9.69 -1.48
N GLU A 69 -8.48 8.39 -1.61
CA GLU A 69 -9.66 7.75 -1.04
C GLU A 69 -9.75 8.00 0.47
N ALA A 70 -8.65 7.80 1.20
CA ALA A 70 -8.58 8.04 2.64
C ALA A 70 -8.91 9.49 3.02
N LEU A 71 -8.54 10.47 2.18
CA LEU A 71 -8.79 11.88 2.38
C LEU A 71 -10.19 12.32 1.96
N THR A 72 -10.77 11.71 0.93
CA THR A 72 -12.09 12.09 0.38
C THR A 72 -13.25 11.26 0.91
N ALA A 73 -12.99 10.13 1.57
CA ALA A 73 -14.02 9.30 2.18
C ALA A 73 -14.88 10.13 3.14
N VAL A 74 -16.19 10.18 2.85
CA VAL A 74 -17.19 10.98 3.56
C VAL A 74 -17.49 10.37 4.94
N ASP A 75 -17.32 9.05 5.10
CA ASP A 75 -17.79 8.29 6.27
C ASP A 75 -16.70 7.97 7.31
N ARG A 76 -15.72 8.86 7.52
CA ARG A 76 -14.86 8.72 8.71
C ARG A 76 -15.58 9.29 9.93
N PRO A 77 -15.75 8.53 11.05
CA PRO A 77 -16.49 8.96 12.25
C PRO A 77 -16.05 10.31 12.85
N TYR A 78 -14.85 10.77 12.50
CA TYR A 78 -14.22 11.97 13.01
C TYR A 78 -14.18 13.14 12.02
N LYS A 79 -14.70 12.99 10.80
CA LYS A 79 -14.64 14.03 9.76
C LYS A 79 -16.06 14.50 9.45
N LYS A 80 -16.45 15.69 9.93
CA LYS A 80 -17.59 16.40 9.34
C LYS A 80 -17.25 16.64 7.88
N GLY A 81 -18.07 16.11 6.96
CA GLY A 81 -17.91 16.32 5.53
C GLY A 81 -17.67 17.80 5.24
N LYS A 82 -16.65 18.09 4.43
CA LYS A 82 -16.41 19.46 3.98
C LYS A 82 -17.50 19.82 2.97
N ASN A 83 -18.53 20.52 3.43
CA ASN A 83 -19.44 21.31 2.61
C ASN A 83 -19.10 22.79 2.79
#